data_AF-A0A963KTZ7-F1
#
_entry.id   AF-A0A963KTZ7-F1
#
_cell.length_a   1.000
_cell.length_b   1.000
_cell.length_c   1.000
_cell.angle_alpha   90.00
_cell.angle_beta   90.00
_cell.angle_gamma   90.00
#
_symmetry.space_group_name_H-M   'P 1'
#
loop_
_entity.id
_entity.type
_entity.pdbx_description
1 polymer ?
#
loop_
_entity_poly.entity_id
_entity_poly.type
_entity_poly.pdbx_seq_one_letter_code
_entity_poly.pdbx_strand_id
1 'polypeptide(L)'
;RLLALTIELQGVLFTAFEQLLTAKIEGAIAAGIYDVGLETLTAEGFTVTGRQTIYTHPGTGAETRLLTIAQRERNRPVTLDDALARLFEPGAKLLVNQRSGRAAVQIPETSIMLDDGEIERRVRLIRPMESHAVPVKMMGETHWIEADRNTFAAAWTAEVADVPEFSDSTIHIVAGLLLPIWKRLPNESTRVYRLQTDDGERIVGRKVSPAWAANATATDAVTLAPADAFVALMDGRTILDLAEGLQLRRVRVMGADRVELSGFNDTMRERLTTYGLFHEIISWKLRMFVPTDANGPAVLERVLGRYPVQRIGEREAA
;
A
#
# COMPACT_ATOMS: atom_id res chain seq x y z
N ARG A 1 -7.89 -0.30 -36.68
CA ARG A 1 -9.29 -0.38 -37.15
C ARG A 1 -9.60 -1.83 -37.49
N LEU A 2 -10.11 -2.61 -36.52
CA LEU A 2 -10.39 -4.05 -36.68
C LEU A 2 -11.60 -4.32 -37.60
N LEU A 3 -12.53 -3.37 -37.67
CA LEU A 3 -13.76 -3.43 -38.47
C LEU A 3 -13.56 -3.49 -40.00
N ALA A 4 -12.33 -3.33 -40.48
CA ALA A 4 -12.01 -3.41 -41.92
C ALA A 4 -11.58 -4.82 -42.37
N LEU A 5 -11.49 -5.79 -41.45
CA LEU A 5 -11.07 -7.16 -41.74
C LEU A 5 -12.27 -8.08 -42.01
N THR A 6 -12.04 -9.22 -42.68
CA THR A 6 -13.07 -10.26 -42.85
C THR A 6 -13.51 -10.82 -41.51
N ILE A 7 -14.78 -11.25 -41.42
CA ILE A 7 -15.39 -11.75 -40.17
C ILE A 7 -14.56 -12.90 -39.55
N GLU A 8 -14.06 -13.80 -40.39
CA GLU A 8 -13.22 -14.93 -39.95
C GLU A 8 -11.92 -14.47 -39.30
N LEU A 9 -11.23 -13.50 -39.91
CA LEU A 9 -9.98 -12.96 -39.38
C LEU A 9 -10.19 -12.13 -38.10
N GLN A 10 -11.31 -11.41 -38.01
CA GLN A 10 -11.73 -10.77 -36.77
C GLN A 10 -11.93 -11.82 -35.66
N GLY A 11 -12.60 -12.94 -35.96
CA GLY A 11 -12.85 -14.04 -35.02
C GLY A 11 -11.56 -14.64 -34.45
N VAL A 12 -10.56 -14.91 -35.30
CA VAL A 12 -9.24 -15.41 -34.85
C VAL A 12 -8.55 -14.42 -33.91
N LEU A 13 -8.53 -13.14 -34.28
CA LEU A 13 -7.87 -12.11 -33.49
C LEU A 13 -8.56 -11.85 -32.15
N PHE A 14 -9.91 -11.82 -32.13
CA PHE A 14 -10.67 -11.65 -30.89
C PHE A 14 -10.50 -12.85 -29.96
N THR A 15 -10.51 -14.08 -30.49
CA THR A 15 -10.29 -15.29 -29.69
C THR A 15 -8.91 -15.27 -29.04
N ALA A 16 -7.85 -14.96 -29.81
CA ALA A 16 -6.49 -14.86 -29.28
C ALA A 16 -6.36 -13.73 -28.25
N PHE A 17 -7.00 -12.59 -28.51
CA PHE A 17 -7.02 -11.46 -27.56
C PHE A 17 -7.75 -11.83 -26.26
N GLU A 18 -8.91 -12.48 -26.34
CA GLU A 18 -9.68 -12.94 -25.18
C GLU A 18 -8.89 -13.95 -24.35
N GLN A 19 -8.19 -14.89 -24.98
CA GLN A 19 -7.31 -15.82 -24.27
C GLN A 19 -6.19 -15.10 -23.52
N LEU A 20 -5.52 -14.14 -24.16
CA LEU A 20 -4.47 -13.33 -23.51
C LEU A 20 -5.03 -12.45 -22.40
N LEU A 21 -6.23 -11.90 -22.59
CA LEU A 21 -6.91 -11.09 -21.59
C LEU A 21 -7.29 -11.94 -20.37
N THR A 22 -7.89 -13.10 -20.56
CA THR A 22 -8.25 -14.04 -19.49
C THR A 22 -7.01 -14.46 -18.70
N ALA A 23 -5.93 -14.86 -19.37
CA ALA A 23 -4.69 -15.23 -18.70
C ALA A 23 -4.09 -14.07 -17.87
N LYS A 24 -4.18 -12.83 -18.38
CA LYS A 24 -3.75 -11.64 -17.62
C LYS A 24 -4.67 -11.34 -16.43
N ILE A 25 -5.98 -11.52 -16.57
CA ILE A 25 -6.95 -11.35 -15.48
C ILE A 25 -6.68 -12.38 -14.39
N GLU A 26 -6.58 -13.66 -14.75
CA GLU A 26 -6.27 -14.74 -13.80
C GLU A 26 -4.94 -14.51 -13.08
N GLY A 27 -3.90 -14.10 -13.81
CA GLY A 27 -2.61 -13.72 -13.22
C GLY A 27 -2.72 -12.54 -12.26
N ALA A 28 -3.50 -11.51 -12.61
CA ALA A 28 -3.74 -10.35 -11.74
C ALA A 28 -4.57 -10.71 -10.50
N ILE A 29 -5.54 -11.64 -10.62
CA ILE A 29 -6.33 -12.16 -9.49
C ILE A 29 -5.43 -12.96 -8.56
N ALA A 30 -4.63 -13.87 -9.09
CA ALA A 30 -3.68 -14.68 -8.32
C ALA A 30 -2.63 -13.82 -7.60
N ALA A 31 -2.20 -12.71 -8.22
CA ALA A 31 -1.31 -11.73 -7.63
C ALA A 31 -2.02 -10.71 -6.69
N GLY A 32 -3.36 -10.78 -6.56
CA GLY A 32 -4.14 -9.89 -5.71
C GLY A 32 -4.26 -8.44 -6.19
N ILE A 33 -3.76 -8.12 -7.39
CA ILE A 33 -3.71 -6.77 -7.97
C ILE A 33 -4.86 -6.48 -8.95
N TYR A 34 -5.69 -7.47 -9.25
CA TYR A 34 -6.87 -7.26 -10.11
C TYR A 34 -7.86 -6.29 -9.44
N ASP A 35 -8.28 -5.26 -10.16
CA ASP A 35 -9.25 -4.27 -9.69
C ASP A 35 -10.62 -4.63 -10.28
N VAL A 36 -11.52 -5.14 -9.44
CA VAL A 36 -12.89 -5.53 -9.82
C VAL A 36 -13.80 -4.30 -9.97
N GLY A 37 -13.30 -3.10 -9.66
CA GLY A 37 -14.05 -1.86 -9.67
C GLY A 37 -14.62 -1.52 -8.29
N LEU A 38 -15.90 -1.17 -8.22
CA LEU A 38 -16.54 -0.79 -6.96
C LEU A 38 -16.83 -2.02 -6.11
N GLU A 39 -16.02 -2.23 -5.07
CA GLU A 39 -16.20 -3.34 -4.13
C GLU A 39 -17.11 -2.90 -2.97
N THR A 40 -18.10 -3.73 -2.62
CA THR A 40 -18.90 -3.50 -1.42
C THR A 40 -18.22 -4.19 -0.25
N LEU A 41 -17.77 -3.41 0.74
CA LEU A 41 -17.22 -3.97 1.96
C LEU A 41 -18.36 -4.62 2.75
N THR A 42 -18.13 -5.87 3.14
CA THR A 42 -19.02 -6.66 3.97
C THR A 42 -18.37 -6.88 5.32
N ALA A 43 -19.12 -6.62 6.39
CA ALA A 43 -18.74 -6.86 7.76
C ALA A 43 -20.01 -7.09 8.59
N GLU A 44 -19.86 -7.49 9.84
CA GLU A 44 -21.00 -7.59 10.77
C GLU A 44 -21.48 -6.20 11.21
N GLY A 45 -20.60 -5.21 11.19
CA GLY A 45 -20.98 -3.81 11.39
C GLY A 45 -19.92 -2.82 10.96
N PHE A 46 -20.39 -1.62 10.62
CA PHE A 46 -19.56 -0.44 10.35
C PHE A 46 -20.09 0.75 11.14
N THR A 47 -19.26 1.30 12.01
CA THR A 47 -19.58 2.51 12.78
C THR A 47 -18.57 3.61 12.46
N VAL A 48 -19.04 4.78 12.01
CA VAL A 48 -18.17 5.94 11.81
C VAL A 48 -17.78 6.52 13.16
N THR A 49 -16.50 6.45 13.51
CA THR A 49 -15.96 6.97 14.78
C THR A 49 -15.29 8.33 14.63
N GLY A 50 -14.97 8.76 13.40
CA GLY A 50 -14.39 10.08 13.16
C GLY A 50 -14.71 10.60 11.76
N ARG A 51 -14.87 11.92 11.65
CA ARG A 51 -15.06 12.65 10.39
C ARG A 51 -14.21 13.92 10.40
N GLN A 52 -13.36 14.10 9.40
CA GLN A 52 -12.55 15.31 9.24
C GLN A 52 -12.53 15.77 7.78
N THR A 53 -12.79 17.05 7.55
CA THR A 53 -12.66 17.66 6.22
C THR A 53 -11.18 17.86 5.89
N ILE A 54 -10.74 17.30 4.75
CA ILE A 54 -9.34 17.37 4.28
C ILE A 54 -9.18 18.23 3.02
N TYR A 55 -10.30 18.63 2.42
CA TYR A 55 -10.37 19.56 1.30
C TYR A 55 -11.78 20.14 1.17
N THR A 56 -11.88 21.42 0.83
CA THR A 56 -13.13 22.09 0.49
C THR A 56 -12.96 22.77 -0.86
N HIS A 57 -13.84 22.43 -1.81
CA HIS A 57 -13.75 23.00 -3.16
C HIS A 57 -14.15 24.49 -3.15
N PRO A 58 -13.28 25.41 -3.60
CA PRO A 58 -13.47 26.85 -3.43
C PRO A 58 -14.67 27.41 -4.20
N GLY A 59 -15.06 26.78 -5.31
CA GLY A 59 -16.17 27.24 -6.14
C GLY A 59 -17.54 26.67 -5.76
N THR A 60 -17.59 25.51 -5.11
CA THR A 60 -18.86 24.79 -4.84
C THR A 60 -19.10 24.53 -3.35
N GLY A 61 -18.11 24.74 -2.49
CA GLY A 61 -18.16 24.36 -1.08
C GLY A 61 -18.18 22.84 -0.86
N ALA A 62 -18.12 22.02 -1.91
CA ALA A 62 -18.15 20.57 -1.79
C ALA A 62 -16.91 20.08 -1.02
N GLU A 63 -17.14 19.23 -0.03
CA GLU A 63 -16.08 18.74 0.85
C GLU A 63 -15.57 17.37 0.42
N THR A 64 -14.30 17.14 0.73
CA THR A 64 -13.69 15.81 0.80
C THR A 64 -13.38 15.53 2.25
N ARG A 65 -13.86 14.40 2.75
CA ARG A 65 -13.76 14.02 4.16
C ARG A 65 -12.95 12.74 4.29
N LEU A 66 -12.07 12.71 5.28
CA LEU A 66 -11.53 11.49 5.83
C LEU A 66 -12.49 10.97 6.90
N LEU A 67 -12.88 9.72 6.77
CA LEU A 67 -13.72 8.98 7.69
C LEU A 67 -12.86 7.93 8.39
N THR A 68 -12.98 7.84 9.70
CA THR A 68 -12.45 6.74 10.50
C THR A 68 -13.62 5.87 10.89
N ILE A 69 -13.53 4.58 10.57
CA ILE A 69 -14.64 3.64 10.68
C ILE A 69 -14.15 2.43 11.46
N ALA A 70 -14.85 2.13 12.55
CA ALA A 70 -14.72 0.86 13.25
C ALA A 70 -15.47 -0.21 12.44
N GLN A 71 -14.75 -1.26 12.08
CA GLN A 71 -15.24 -2.40 11.33
C GLN A 71 -15.26 -3.61 12.26
N ARG A 72 -16.42 -4.25 12.39
CA ARG A 72 -16.59 -5.47 13.18
C ARG A 72 -16.78 -6.65 12.25
N GLU A 73 -15.92 -7.65 12.34
CA GLU A 73 -15.99 -8.87 11.53
C GLU A 73 -16.22 -10.10 12.41
N ARG A 74 -17.06 -11.03 11.95
CA ARG A 74 -17.25 -12.32 12.62
C ARG A 74 -16.07 -13.22 12.31
N ASN A 75 -15.44 -13.73 13.35
CA ASN A 75 -14.35 -14.67 13.21
C ASN A 75 -14.90 -16.03 12.77
N ARG A 76 -14.26 -16.62 11.76
CA ARG A 76 -14.62 -17.93 11.20
C ARG A 76 -13.37 -18.81 11.22
N PRO A 77 -13.00 -19.35 12.38
CA PRO A 77 -11.82 -20.18 12.46
C PRO A 77 -11.99 -21.45 11.64
N VAL A 78 -10.92 -21.90 11.00
CA VAL A 78 -10.86 -23.20 10.33
C VAL A 78 -11.13 -24.29 11.35
N THR A 79 -12.15 -25.11 11.08
CA THR A 79 -12.55 -26.19 12.00
C THR A 79 -11.46 -27.24 12.08
N LEU A 80 -11.44 -28.03 13.17
CA LEU A 80 -10.49 -29.13 13.29
C LEU A 80 -10.66 -30.14 12.14
N ASP A 81 -11.90 -30.44 11.75
CA ASP A 81 -12.17 -31.37 10.65
C ASP A 81 -11.65 -30.83 9.31
N ASP A 82 -11.87 -29.53 9.03
CA ASP A 82 -11.33 -28.89 7.82
C ASP A 82 -9.79 -28.86 7.83
N ALA A 83 -9.18 -28.62 9.00
CA ALA A 83 -7.73 -28.65 9.15
C ALA A 83 -7.17 -30.06 8.91
N LEU A 84 -7.81 -31.09 9.46
CA LEU A 84 -7.40 -32.48 9.27
C LEU A 84 -7.65 -32.97 7.84
N ALA A 85 -8.69 -32.47 7.16
CA ALA A 85 -8.95 -32.78 5.76
C ALA A 85 -7.80 -32.32 4.84
N ARG A 86 -6.99 -31.33 5.25
CA ARG A 86 -5.79 -30.92 4.51
C ARG A 86 -4.70 -32.01 4.44
N LEU A 87 -4.75 -33.03 5.30
CA LEU A 87 -3.80 -34.14 5.25
C LEU A 87 -3.94 -35.01 4.00
N PHE A 88 -5.02 -34.87 3.24
CA PHE A 88 -5.13 -35.49 1.92
C PHE A 88 -4.25 -34.79 0.87
N GLU A 89 -3.72 -33.60 1.15
CA GLU A 89 -2.79 -32.89 0.25
C GLU A 89 -1.37 -33.51 0.34
N PRO A 90 -0.71 -33.78 -0.80
CA PRO A 90 0.64 -34.34 -0.80
C PRO A 90 1.64 -33.43 -0.07
N GLY A 91 2.36 -33.97 0.90
CA GLY A 91 3.35 -33.22 1.67
C GLY A 91 2.79 -32.40 2.83
N ALA A 92 1.51 -32.56 3.16
CA ALA A 92 0.90 -31.96 4.33
C ALA A 92 1.46 -32.55 5.64
N LYS A 93 1.62 -31.72 6.68
CA LYS A 93 2.09 -32.14 8.01
C LYS A 93 1.31 -31.45 9.12
N LEU A 94 1.04 -32.17 10.19
CA LEU A 94 0.53 -31.58 11.43
C LEU A 94 1.70 -31.10 12.28
N LEU A 95 1.67 -29.84 12.66
CA LEU A 95 2.72 -29.23 13.45
C LEU A 95 2.17 -28.67 14.76
N VAL A 96 3.00 -28.76 15.81
CA VAL A 96 2.79 -28.04 17.07
C VAL A 96 4.06 -27.27 17.39
N ASN A 97 3.91 -26.02 17.83
CA ASN A 97 5.01 -25.19 18.23
C ASN A 97 5.42 -25.52 19.67
N GLN A 98 6.65 -26.01 19.88
CA GLN A 98 7.10 -26.44 21.22
C GLN A 98 7.13 -25.30 22.25
N ARG A 99 7.33 -24.06 21.81
CA ARG A 99 7.43 -22.89 22.71
C ARG A 99 6.07 -22.33 23.07
N SER A 100 5.17 -22.20 22.10
CA SER A 100 3.85 -21.58 22.31
C SER A 100 2.71 -22.57 22.53
N GLY A 101 2.92 -23.86 22.25
CA GLY A 101 1.87 -24.88 22.29
C GLY A 101 0.85 -24.78 21.15
N ARG A 102 1.02 -23.82 20.24
CA ARG A 102 0.08 -23.54 19.15
C ARG A 102 0.17 -24.58 18.04
N ALA A 103 -0.93 -24.80 17.32
CA ALA A 103 -1.01 -25.76 16.24
C ALA A 103 -0.95 -25.09 14.85
N ALA A 104 -0.45 -25.81 13.86
CA ALA A 104 -0.47 -25.42 12.46
C ALA A 104 -0.52 -26.65 11.55
N VAL A 105 -1.26 -26.57 10.44
CA VAL A 105 -1.12 -27.51 9.32
C VAL A 105 -0.15 -26.90 8.32
N GLN A 106 0.92 -27.62 8.01
CA GLN A 106 1.80 -27.27 6.92
C GLN A 106 1.30 -27.91 5.63
N ILE A 107 1.21 -27.15 4.55
CA ILE A 107 1.00 -27.66 3.19
C ILE A 107 2.05 -27.05 2.23
N PRO A 108 2.33 -27.67 1.07
CA PRO A 108 3.19 -27.06 0.06
C PRO A 108 2.66 -25.70 -0.40
N GLU A 109 3.56 -24.76 -0.68
CA GLU A 109 3.23 -23.45 -1.23
C GLU A 109 3.97 -23.22 -2.55
N THR A 110 3.41 -22.37 -3.41
CA THR A 110 4.04 -21.97 -4.66
C THR A 110 5.41 -21.35 -4.37
N SER A 111 6.45 -21.88 -5.04
CA SER A 111 7.80 -21.34 -4.93
C SER A 111 7.91 -20.01 -5.68
N ILE A 112 8.81 -19.14 -5.23
CA ILE A 112 9.07 -17.85 -5.88
C ILE A 112 10.51 -17.80 -6.38
N MET A 113 10.74 -17.09 -7.48
CA MET A 113 12.08 -16.79 -7.97
C MET A 113 12.52 -15.45 -7.38
N LEU A 114 13.69 -15.43 -6.75
CA LEU A 114 14.30 -14.23 -6.19
C LEU A 114 15.03 -13.43 -7.28
N ASP A 115 15.41 -12.20 -6.97
CA ASP A 115 16.08 -11.28 -7.91
C ASP A 115 17.45 -11.80 -8.39
N ASP A 116 18.09 -12.69 -7.62
CA ASP A 116 19.34 -13.37 -7.94
C ASP A 116 19.15 -14.63 -8.81
N GLY A 117 17.90 -14.99 -9.12
CA GLY A 117 17.53 -16.18 -9.88
C GLY A 117 17.42 -17.47 -9.05
N GLU A 118 17.65 -17.43 -7.73
CA GLU A 118 17.38 -18.58 -6.87
C GLU A 118 15.87 -18.87 -6.77
N ILE A 119 15.52 -20.16 -6.76
CA ILE A 119 14.15 -20.60 -6.48
C ILE A 119 14.01 -20.81 -4.98
N GLU A 120 13.21 -19.99 -4.33
CA GLU A 120 12.85 -20.14 -2.93
C GLU A 120 11.63 -21.05 -2.78
N ARG A 121 11.86 -22.24 -2.21
CA ARG A 121 10.78 -23.16 -1.83
C ARG A 121 10.10 -22.68 -0.55
N ARG A 122 8.77 -22.75 -0.53
CA ARG A 122 7.93 -22.27 0.57
C ARG A 122 6.91 -23.32 0.98
N VAL A 123 6.45 -23.21 2.21
CA VAL A 123 5.31 -23.96 2.75
C VAL A 123 4.32 -22.97 3.34
N ARG A 124 3.04 -23.33 3.36
CA ARG A 124 1.99 -22.54 3.99
C ARG A 124 1.64 -23.15 5.33
N LEU A 125 1.73 -22.35 6.40
CA LEU A 125 1.27 -22.72 7.73
C LEU A 125 -0.16 -22.19 7.91
N ILE A 126 -1.12 -23.11 7.92
CA ILE A 126 -2.53 -22.85 8.16
C ILE A 126 -2.79 -23.02 9.66
N ARG A 127 -3.46 -22.04 10.25
CA ARG A 127 -3.84 -21.96 11.66
C ARG A 127 -5.33 -21.59 11.74
N PRO A 128 -5.99 -21.65 12.90
CA PRO A 128 -7.42 -21.40 12.99
C PRO A 128 -7.86 -20.09 12.31
N MET A 129 -7.16 -18.98 12.56
CA MET A 129 -7.50 -17.65 12.04
C MET A 129 -6.49 -17.09 11.04
N GLU A 130 -5.39 -17.79 10.77
CA GLU A 130 -4.25 -17.26 10.02
C GLU A 130 -3.74 -18.28 9.02
N SER A 131 -3.25 -17.79 7.89
CA SER A 131 -2.52 -18.61 6.92
C SER A 131 -1.39 -17.80 6.33
N HIS A 132 -0.15 -18.23 6.52
CA HIS A 132 1.02 -17.51 6.02
C HIS A 132 2.04 -18.45 5.40
N ALA A 133 2.76 -17.94 4.40
CA ALA A 133 3.75 -18.70 3.66
C ALA A 133 5.16 -18.44 4.20
N VAL A 134 5.86 -19.50 4.58
CA VAL A 134 7.19 -19.51 5.20
C VAL A 134 8.19 -20.20 4.27
N PRO A 135 9.38 -19.63 4.03
CA PRO A 135 10.45 -20.31 3.32
C PRO A 135 10.88 -21.59 4.02
N VAL A 136 11.05 -22.68 3.27
CA VAL A 136 11.43 -23.99 3.84
C VAL A 136 12.77 -23.92 4.56
N LYS A 137 13.70 -23.10 4.07
CA LYS A 137 15.01 -22.87 4.70
C LYS A 137 14.87 -22.32 6.13
N MET A 138 13.85 -21.50 6.41
CA MET A 138 13.60 -20.93 7.75
C MET A 138 12.90 -21.90 8.71
N MET A 139 12.25 -22.96 8.20
CA MET A 139 11.48 -23.88 9.06
C MET A 139 12.32 -24.51 10.17
N GLY A 140 13.60 -24.79 9.90
CA GLY A 140 14.53 -25.34 10.90
C GLY A 140 14.88 -24.38 12.04
N GLU A 141 14.71 -23.07 11.85
CA GLU A 141 14.91 -22.03 12.87
C GLU A 141 13.63 -21.76 13.69
N THR A 142 12.50 -22.31 13.23
CA THR A 142 11.24 -22.23 13.96
C THR A 142 11.12 -23.31 15.03
N HIS A 143 10.19 -23.14 15.96
CA HIS A 143 9.91 -24.12 17.02
C HIS A 143 8.80 -25.11 16.61
N TRP A 144 8.46 -25.17 15.32
CA TRP A 144 7.43 -26.07 14.82
C TRP A 144 7.99 -27.48 14.67
N ILE A 145 7.36 -28.43 15.35
CA ILE A 145 7.68 -29.85 15.25
C ILE A 145 6.50 -30.63 14.70
N GLU A 146 6.77 -31.72 14.00
CA GLU A 146 5.74 -32.65 13.58
C GLU A 146 5.10 -33.30 14.82
N ALA A 147 3.77 -33.30 14.85
CA ALA A 147 2.97 -33.81 15.96
C ALA A 147 2.04 -34.91 15.47
N ASP A 148 1.73 -35.86 16.36
CA ASP A 148 0.67 -36.82 16.10
C ASP A 148 -0.71 -36.14 16.09
N ARG A 149 -1.70 -36.85 15.53
CA ARG A 149 -3.06 -36.33 15.36
C ARG A 149 -3.71 -35.90 16.67
N ASN A 150 -3.46 -36.60 17.78
CA ASN A 150 -4.12 -36.29 19.05
C ASN A 150 -3.51 -35.03 19.68
N THR A 151 -2.18 -34.95 19.69
CA THR A 151 -1.46 -33.76 20.19
C THR A 151 -1.84 -32.52 19.39
N PHE A 152 -1.89 -32.63 18.06
CA PHE A 152 -2.35 -31.54 17.19
C PHE A 152 -3.82 -31.17 17.44
N ALA A 153 -4.72 -32.14 17.50
CA ALA A 153 -6.15 -31.90 17.70
C ALA A 153 -6.41 -31.17 19.02
N ALA A 154 -5.76 -31.59 20.10
CA ALA A 154 -5.88 -30.94 21.40
C ALA A 154 -5.43 -29.46 21.34
N ALA A 155 -4.27 -29.19 20.73
CA ALA A 155 -3.75 -27.84 20.57
C ALA A 155 -4.64 -26.98 19.66
N TRP A 156 -5.12 -27.53 18.54
CA TRP A 156 -6.00 -26.82 17.61
C TRP A 156 -7.36 -26.49 18.22
N THR A 157 -7.98 -27.45 18.90
CA THR A 157 -9.27 -27.23 19.59
C THR A 157 -9.14 -26.19 20.70
N ALA A 158 -8.03 -26.21 21.46
CA ALA A 158 -7.77 -25.17 22.45
C ALA A 158 -7.66 -23.78 21.80
N GLU A 159 -6.93 -23.64 20.69
CA GLU A 159 -6.84 -22.37 19.99
C GLU A 159 -8.18 -21.91 19.41
N VAL A 160 -8.98 -22.80 18.82
CA VAL A 160 -10.32 -22.47 18.30
C VAL A 160 -11.26 -22.01 19.42
N ALA A 161 -11.19 -22.64 20.59
CA ALA A 161 -12.01 -22.26 21.74
C ALA A 161 -11.68 -20.86 22.27
N ASP A 162 -10.43 -20.42 22.12
CA ASP A 162 -9.97 -19.08 22.50
C ASP A 162 -10.26 -18.00 21.43
N VAL A 163 -10.81 -18.37 20.26
CA VAL A 163 -11.17 -17.39 19.23
C VAL A 163 -12.44 -16.62 19.63
N PRO A 164 -12.38 -15.29 19.78
CA PRO A 164 -13.57 -14.50 20.08
C PRO A 164 -14.55 -14.55 18.90
N GLU A 165 -15.85 -14.40 19.16
CA GLU A 165 -16.87 -14.44 18.09
C GLU A 165 -16.66 -13.34 17.03
N PHE A 166 -16.13 -12.19 17.45
CA PHE A 166 -15.88 -11.03 16.57
C PHE A 166 -14.48 -10.46 16.78
N SER A 167 -13.96 -9.82 15.74
CA SER A 167 -12.79 -8.95 15.80
C SER A 167 -13.17 -7.54 15.34
N ASP A 168 -12.63 -6.54 16.03
CA ASP A 168 -12.83 -5.14 15.70
C ASP A 168 -11.53 -4.58 15.10
N SER A 169 -11.63 -3.87 13.98
CA SER A 169 -10.52 -3.20 13.31
C SER A 169 -10.89 -1.78 12.92
N THR A 170 -9.90 -0.95 12.63
CA THR A 170 -10.13 0.42 12.16
C THR A 170 -9.72 0.56 10.70
N ILE A 171 -10.61 1.10 9.89
CA ILE A 171 -10.32 1.48 8.51
C ILE A 171 -10.50 2.98 8.31
N HIS A 172 -9.74 3.53 7.37
CA HIS A 172 -9.85 4.93 6.98
C HIS A 172 -10.33 5.04 5.54
N ILE A 173 -11.37 5.84 5.30
CA ILE A 173 -11.96 6.04 3.98
C ILE A 173 -12.01 7.52 3.65
N VAL A 174 -11.50 7.88 2.47
CA VAL A 174 -11.66 9.22 1.92
C VAL A 174 -12.91 9.25 1.04
N ALA A 175 -13.89 10.06 1.40
CA ALA A 175 -15.19 10.16 0.74
C ALA A 175 -15.54 11.61 0.36
N GLY A 176 -16.52 11.77 -0.54
CA GLY A 176 -16.93 13.07 -1.07
C GLY A 176 -16.27 13.39 -2.41
N LEU A 177 -15.90 14.65 -2.63
CA LEU A 177 -15.35 15.09 -3.92
C LEU A 177 -13.87 14.66 -4.07
N LEU A 178 -13.59 13.52 -4.70
CA LEU A 178 -12.23 12.95 -4.75
C LEU A 178 -11.33 13.54 -5.86
N LEU A 179 -11.90 13.91 -7.01
CA LEU A 179 -11.12 14.36 -8.18
C LEU A 179 -10.10 15.48 -7.86
N PRO A 180 -10.44 16.54 -7.10
CA PRO A 180 -9.49 17.61 -6.79
C PRO A 180 -8.28 17.17 -5.97
N ILE A 181 -8.40 16.10 -5.18
CA ILE A 181 -7.32 15.57 -4.35
C ILE A 181 -6.74 14.27 -4.91
N TRP A 182 -7.10 13.87 -6.13
CA TRP A 182 -6.75 12.56 -6.69
C TRP A 182 -5.25 12.28 -6.64
N LYS A 183 -4.42 13.28 -6.94
CA LYS A 183 -2.95 13.19 -6.91
C LYS A 183 -2.36 13.04 -5.50
N ARG A 184 -3.12 13.38 -4.45
CA ARG A 184 -2.69 13.28 -3.03
C ARG A 184 -3.03 11.93 -2.43
N LEU A 185 -3.99 11.22 -3.00
CA LEU A 185 -4.36 9.89 -2.52
C LEU A 185 -3.19 8.92 -2.76
N PRO A 186 -3.06 7.83 -1.97
CA PRO A 186 -1.99 6.85 -2.14
C PRO A 186 -1.96 6.29 -3.57
N ASN A 187 -0.89 5.65 -4.04
CA ASN A 187 -0.86 5.05 -5.40
C ASN A 187 -0.94 3.51 -5.37
N GLU A 188 -0.90 2.91 -4.18
CA GLU A 188 -0.79 1.48 -3.95
C GLU A 188 -2.10 0.73 -4.24
N SER A 189 -3.25 1.39 -4.11
CA SER A 189 -4.56 0.78 -4.44
C SER A 189 -5.59 1.82 -4.87
N THR A 190 -5.97 1.83 -6.15
CA THR A 190 -7.01 2.73 -6.73
C THR A 190 -8.45 2.32 -6.39
N ARG A 191 -8.63 1.23 -5.63
CA ARG A 191 -9.93 0.64 -5.36
C ARG A 191 -10.84 1.59 -4.61
N VAL A 192 -12.09 1.66 -5.08
CA VAL A 192 -13.16 2.41 -4.44
C VAL A 192 -14.06 1.41 -3.74
N TYR A 193 -14.35 1.70 -2.49
CA TYR A 193 -15.20 0.88 -1.65
C TYR A 193 -16.54 1.55 -1.43
N ARG A 194 -17.59 0.73 -1.41
CA ARG A 194 -18.92 1.08 -0.91
C ARG A 194 -19.14 0.35 0.40
N LEU A 195 -19.67 1.04 1.41
CA LEU A 195 -20.16 0.40 2.62
C LEU A 195 -21.45 1.06 3.09
N GLN A 196 -22.20 0.33 3.90
CA GLN A 196 -23.34 0.84 4.63
C GLN A 196 -23.07 0.65 6.12
N THR A 197 -23.22 1.72 6.89
CA THR A 197 -23.04 1.73 8.33
C THR A 197 -24.25 1.17 9.06
N ASP A 198 -24.08 0.90 10.35
CA ASP A 198 -25.12 0.34 11.21
C ASP A 198 -26.31 1.30 11.37
N ASP A 199 -26.09 2.61 11.23
CA ASP A 199 -27.13 3.65 11.22
C ASP A 199 -27.74 3.92 9.83
N GLY A 200 -27.31 3.18 8.80
CA GLY A 200 -27.85 3.24 7.43
C GLY A 200 -27.19 4.28 6.52
N GLU A 201 -26.15 4.98 6.96
CA GLU A 201 -25.35 5.86 6.09
C GLU A 201 -24.65 5.04 5.00
N ARG A 202 -24.78 5.49 3.74
CA ARG A 202 -24.08 4.89 2.61
C ARG A 202 -22.84 5.71 2.27
N ILE A 203 -21.68 5.09 2.41
CA ILE A 203 -20.39 5.70 2.15
C ILE A 203 -19.78 5.09 0.89
N VAL A 204 -19.28 5.96 0.01
CA VAL A 204 -18.46 5.58 -1.14
C VAL A 204 -17.17 6.38 -1.08
N GLY A 205 -16.04 5.68 -1.13
CA GLY A 205 -14.75 6.34 -0.99
C GLY A 205 -13.56 5.41 -1.19
N ARG A 206 -12.36 5.97 -1.08
CA ARG A 206 -11.11 5.23 -1.24
C ARG A 206 -10.56 4.84 0.12
N LYS A 207 -10.23 3.56 0.31
CA LYS A 207 -9.53 3.11 1.55
C LYS A 207 -8.10 3.62 1.52
N VAL A 208 -7.63 4.15 2.64
CA VAL A 208 -6.28 4.69 2.80
C VAL A 208 -5.62 4.08 4.04
N SER A 209 -4.29 4.06 4.06
CA SER A 209 -3.55 3.54 5.21
C SER A 209 -3.68 4.46 6.43
N PRO A 210 -3.52 3.95 7.66
CA PRO A 210 -3.48 4.79 8.86
C PRO A 210 -2.41 5.89 8.79
N ALA A 211 -1.25 5.59 8.22
CA ALA A 211 -0.19 6.57 8.01
C ALA A 211 -0.61 7.71 7.06
N TRP A 212 -1.31 7.38 5.96
CA TRP A 212 -1.84 8.40 5.08
C TRP A 212 -2.93 9.23 5.76
N ALA A 213 -3.82 8.57 6.51
CA ALA A 213 -4.90 9.21 7.26
C ALA A 213 -4.35 10.27 8.24
N ALA A 214 -3.38 9.88 9.07
CA ALA A 214 -2.71 10.79 9.99
C ALA A 214 -2.09 12.00 9.28
N ASN A 215 -1.41 11.76 8.14
CA ASN A 215 -0.81 12.82 7.33
C ASN A 215 -1.85 13.75 6.69
N ALA A 216 -2.98 13.22 6.23
CA ALA A 216 -4.03 14.02 5.61
C ALA A 216 -4.76 14.91 6.61
N THR A 217 -4.75 14.53 7.89
CA THR A 217 -5.35 15.27 9.01
C THR A 217 -4.39 16.20 9.73
N ALA A 218 -3.09 16.10 9.46
CA ALA A 218 -2.08 17.00 9.98
C ALA A 218 -2.40 18.41 9.47
N THR A 219 -3.14 19.15 10.29
CA THR A 219 -3.62 20.48 10.01
C THR A 219 -2.56 21.43 10.50
N ASP A 220 -1.46 21.51 9.76
CA ASP A 220 -0.58 22.66 9.78
C ASP A 220 0.14 22.66 8.44
N ALA A 221 -0.01 23.74 7.69
CA ALA A 221 1.04 24.12 6.76
C ALA A 221 2.29 24.19 7.63
N VAL A 222 3.13 23.16 7.59
CA VAL A 222 4.36 23.18 8.35
C VAL A 222 5.20 24.28 7.72
N THR A 223 5.11 25.48 8.29
CA THR A 223 5.88 26.64 7.89
C THR A 223 7.28 26.41 8.42
N LEU A 224 8.02 25.57 7.70
CA LEU A 224 9.45 25.47 7.88
C LEU A 224 10.05 26.71 7.22
N ALA A 225 10.74 27.55 7.99
CA ALA A 225 11.44 28.69 7.40
C ALA A 225 12.42 28.17 6.34
N PRO A 226 12.63 28.85 5.20
CA PRO A 226 13.47 28.33 4.11
C PRO A 226 14.90 27.94 4.55
N ALA A 227 15.45 28.63 5.55
CA ALA A 227 16.72 28.29 6.17
C ALA A 227 16.66 26.95 6.94
N ASP A 228 15.63 26.75 7.75
CA ASP A 228 15.41 25.50 8.50
C ASP A 228 15.11 24.33 7.55
N ALA A 229 14.39 24.60 6.46
CA ALA A 229 14.14 23.65 5.38
C ALA A 229 15.43 23.20 4.70
N PHE A 230 16.33 24.13 4.41
CA PHE A 230 17.63 23.81 3.86
C PHE A 230 18.45 22.93 4.80
N VAL A 231 18.51 23.29 6.09
CA VAL A 231 19.25 22.52 7.11
C VAL A 231 18.67 21.12 7.27
N ALA A 232 17.35 20.99 7.40
CA ALA A 232 16.67 19.69 7.55
C ALA A 232 16.88 18.78 6.33
N LEU A 233 16.79 19.34 5.12
CA LEU A 233 17.10 18.61 3.89
C LEU A 233 18.58 18.20 3.86
N MET A 234 19.50 19.07 4.27
CA MET A 234 20.94 18.74 4.29
C MET A 234 21.31 17.74 5.38
N ASP A 235 20.56 17.61 6.47
CA ASP A 235 20.71 16.54 7.48
C ASP A 235 20.29 15.16 6.90
N GLY A 236 19.39 15.17 5.92
CA GLY A 236 19.07 14.04 5.05
C GLY A 236 18.12 13.01 5.62
N ARG A 237 17.59 13.26 6.81
CA ARG A 237 16.46 12.52 7.41
C ARG A 237 15.11 13.07 6.98
N THR A 238 15.08 14.24 6.33
CA THR A 238 13.84 14.94 5.99
C THR A 238 13.52 14.87 4.49
N ILE A 239 12.25 14.68 4.19
CA ILE A 239 11.64 14.81 2.86
C ILE A 239 10.56 15.89 2.96
N LEU A 240 10.55 16.84 2.04
CA LEU A 240 9.50 17.86 1.95
C LEU A 240 8.65 17.59 0.71
N ASP A 241 7.36 17.31 0.90
CA ASP A 241 6.42 17.34 -0.21
C ASP A 241 5.82 18.74 -0.30
N LEU A 242 5.85 19.29 -1.51
CA LEU A 242 5.38 20.62 -1.82
C LEU A 242 4.11 20.55 -2.67
N ALA A 243 3.45 21.70 -2.81
CA ALA A 243 2.33 21.84 -3.73
C ALA A 243 2.69 21.43 -5.17
N GLU A 244 1.65 21.08 -5.94
CA GLU A 244 1.74 20.63 -7.33
C GLU A 244 2.51 19.30 -7.53
N GLY A 245 2.70 18.51 -6.45
CA GLY A 245 3.29 17.17 -6.49
C GLY A 245 4.82 17.17 -6.54
N LEU A 246 5.44 18.30 -6.19
CA LEU A 246 6.89 18.44 -6.11
C LEU A 246 7.40 17.85 -4.79
N GLN A 247 8.60 17.27 -4.81
CA GLN A 247 9.23 16.72 -3.60
C GLN A 247 10.72 17.09 -3.55
N LEU A 248 11.16 17.59 -2.39
CA LEU A 248 12.56 17.85 -2.06
C LEU A 248 13.10 16.77 -1.12
N ARG A 249 14.28 16.26 -1.42
CA ARG A 249 15.00 15.31 -0.55
C ARG A 249 16.50 15.37 -0.76
N ARG A 250 17.27 14.91 0.23
CA ARG A 250 18.72 14.68 0.06
C ARG A 250 18.98 13.41 -0.74
N VAL A 251 19.84 13.53 -1.75
CA VAL A 251 20.34 12.41 -2.53
C VAL A 251 21.85 12.47 -2.62
N ARG A 252 22.50 11.31 -2.69
CA ARG A 252 23.92 11.22 -2.96
C ARG A 252 24.12 10.97 -4.44
N VAL A 253 24.82 11.88 -5.12
CA VAL A 253 25.07 11.84 -6.56
C VAL A 253 26.55 12.10 -6.80
N MET A 254 27.22 11.19 -7.50
CA MET A 254 28.67 11.28 -7.78
C MET A 254 29.51 11.56 -6.53
N GLY A 255 29.16 10.93 -5.41
CA GLY A 255 29.89 11.05 -4.14
C GLY A 255 29.57 12.30 -3.31
N ALA A 256 28.77 13.24 -3.81
CA ALA A 256 28.37 14.45 -3.10
C ALA A 256 26.90 14.39 -2.65
N ASP A 257 26.61 14.92 -1.46
CA ASP A 257 25.25 15.09 -0.97
C ASP A 257 24.62 16.33 -1.62
N ARG A 258 23.44 16.15 -2.22
CA ARG A 258 22.71 17.18 -2.96
C ARG A 258 21.25 17.17 -2.55
N VAL A 259 20.58 18.31 -2.69
CA VAL A 259 19.13 18.43 -2.52
C VAL A 259 18.48 18.35 -3.89
N GLU A 260 17.73 17.28 -4.15
CA GLU A 260 17.02 17.05 -5.41
C GLU A 260 15.56 17.47 -5.30
N LEU A 261 15.09 18.20 -6.31
CA LEU A 261 13.66 18.44 -6.56
C LEU A 261 13.16 17.42 -7.60
N SER A 262 12.10 16.71 -7.25
CA SER A 262 11.43 15.73 -8.12
C SER A 262 9.95 16.09 -8.30
N GLY A 263 9.28 15.46 -9.28
CA GLY A 263 7.86 15.70 -9.59
C GLY A 263 7.58 16.87 -10.54
N PHE A 264 8.61 17.58 -11.03
CA PHE A 264 8.43 18.68 -11.97
C PHE A 264 8.13 18.18 -13.39
N ASN A 265 7.42 18.99 -14.17
CA ASN A 265 7.16 18.77 -15.59
C ASN A 265 7.98 19.77 -16.45
N ASP A 266 7.89 19.64 -17.78
CA ASP A 266 8.67 20.50 -18.69
C ASP A 266 8.31 21.98 -18.61
N THR A 267 7.05 22.33 -18.31
CA THR A 267 6.63 23.74 -18.19
C THR A 267 7.11 24.40 -16.89
N MET A 268 7.32 23.61 -15.84
CA MET A 268 7.91 24.08 -14.58
C MET A 268 9.42 24.32 -14.70
N ARG A 269 10.10 23.65 -15.64
CA ARG A 269 11.56 23.64 -15.73
C ARG A 269 12.18 25.02 -15.89
N GLU A 270 11.67 25.81 -16.83
CA GLU A 270 12.18 27.16 -17.10
C GLU A 270 12.01 28.06 -15.86
N ARG A 271 10.86 27.95 -15.20
CA ARG A 271 10.55 28.70 -13.97
C ARG A 271 11.45 28.30 -12.80
N LEU A 272 11.62 27.00 -12.56
CA LEU A 272 12.49 26.49 -11.50
C LEU A 272 13.96 26.88 -11.75
N THR A 273 14.39 26.90 -13.01
CA THR A 273 15.71 27.41 -13.39
C THR A 273 15.83 28.92 -13.09
N THR A 274 14.77 29.68 -13.34
CA THR A 274 14.71 31.12 -13.02
C THR A 274 14.75 31.37 -11.51
N TYR A 275 14.21 30.46 -10.69
CA TYR A 275 14.34 30.52 -9.23
C TYR A 275 15.76 30.22 -8.73
N GLY A 276 16.61 29.62 -9.57
CA GLY A 276 18.02 29.32 -9.27
C GLY A 276 18.31 27.84 -9.10
N LEU A 277 17.37 26.94 -9.43
CA LEU A 277 17.67 25.52 -9.53
C LEU A 277 18.49 25.24 -10.78
N PHE A 278 19.39 24.28 -10.69
CA PHE A 278 20.14 23.80 -11.85
C PHE A 278 19.74 22.35 -12.16
N HIS A 279 20.00 21.92 -13.38
CA HIS A 279 19.65 20.58 -13.82
C HIS A 279 20.83 19.89 -14.51
N GLU A 280 20.91 18.59 -14.33
CA GLU A 280 21.93 17.73 -14.94
C GLU A 280 21.24 16.50 -15.53
N ILE A 281 21.84 15.91 -16.56
CA ILE A 281 21.42 14.60 -17.08
C ILE A 281 22.30 13.53 -16.44
N ILE A 282 21.70 12.68 -15.60
CA ILE A 282 22.38 11.60 -14.88
C ILE A 282 21.64 10.30 -15.18
N SER A 283 22.36 9.29 -15.66
CA SER A 283 21.80 8.00 -16.07
C SER A 283 20.60 8.18 -17.03
N TRP A 284 20.77 9.00 -18.06
CA TRP A 284 19.77 9.30 -19.10
C TRP A 284 18.50 10.03 -18.62
N LYS A 285 18.47 10.45 -17.34
CA LYS A 285 17.35 11.17 -16.74
C LYS A 285 17.77 12.59 -16.37
N LEU A 286 16.95 13.56 -16.74
CA LEU A 286 17.12 14.92 -16.26
C LEU A 286 16.71 15.01 -14.78
N ARG A 287 17.62 15.51 -13.95
CA ARG A 287 17.44 15.71 -12.51
C ARG A 287 17.68 17.17 -12.18
N MET A 288 16.95 17.69 -11.21
CA MET A 288 16.98 19.10 -10.84
C MET A 288 17.38 19.25 -9.37
N PHE A 289 18.25 20.21 -9.08
CA PHE A 289 18.89 20.35 -7.79
C PHE A 289 18.83 21.79 -7.29
N VAL A 290 18.75 21.92 -5.96
CA VAL A 290 18.96 23.17 -5.26
C VAL A 290 20.47 23.34 -5.03
N PRO A 291 21.04 24.54 -5.25
CA PRO A 291 22.43 24.84 -4.87
C PRO A 291 22.68 24.50 -3.40
N THR A 292 23.81 23.84 -3.12
CA THR A 292 24.20 23.48 -1.75
C THR A 292 25.09 24.56 -1.09
N ASP A 293 25.34 25.66 -1.78
CA ASP A 293 26.11 26.80 -1.30
C ASP A 293 25.22 27.81 -0.54
N ALA A 294 25.76 28.99 -0.23
CA ALA A 294 25.04 30.04 0.47
C ALA A 294 23.77 30.54 -0.28
N ASN A 295 23.61 30.23 -1.57
CA ASN A 295 22.42 30.60 -2.33
C ASN A 295 21.26 29.63 -2.13
N GLY A 296 21.52 28.41 -1.64
CA GLY A 296 20.53 27.36 -1.44
C GLY A 296 19.27 27.79 -0.67
N PRO A 297 19.40 28.42 0.51
CA PRO A 297 18.25 28.93 1.26
C PRO A 297 17.41 29.97 0.49
N ALA A 298 18.04 30.87 -0.26
CA ALA A 298 17.34 31.89 -1.06
C ALA A 298 16.62 31.28 -2.27
N VAL A 299 17.18 30.23 -2.86
CA VAL A 299 16.50 29.45 -3.92
C VAL A 299 15.29 28.73 -3.32
N LEU A 300 15.45 28.07 -2.15
CA LEU A 300 14.33 27.44 -1.46
C LEU A 300 13.24 28.43 -1.07
N GLU A 301 13.57 29.64 -0.63
CA GLU A 301 12.58 30.67 -0.32
C GLU A 301 11.65 30.95 -1.52
N ARG A 302 12.21 31.11 -2.72
CA ARG A 302 11.41 31.33 -3.94
C ARG A 302 10.56 30.11 -4.30
N VAL A 303 11.12 28.90 -4.15
CA VAL A 303 10.39 27.65 -4.40
C VAL A 303 9.25 27.50 -3.42
N LEU A 304 9.51 27.62 -2.12
CA LEU A 304 8.53 27.44 -1.06
C LEU A 304 7.47 28.55 -1.06
N GLY A 305 7.84 29.77 -1.49
CA GLY A 305 6.91 30.88 -1.68
C GLY A 305 5.88 30.61 -2.79
N ARG A 306 6.25 29.84 -3.83
CA ARG A 306 5.33 29.46 -4.92
C ARG A 306 4.68 28.09 -4.73
N TYR A 307 5.40 27.17 -4.09
CA TYR A 307 5.05 25.78 -3.87
C TYR A 307 5.16 25.49 -2.37
N PRO A 308 4.16 25.86 -1.57
CA PRO A 308 4.21 25.71 -0.12
C PRO A 308 4.38 24.25 0.28
N VAL A 309 5.06 24.01 1.42
CA VAL A 309 5.19 22.68 2.01
C VAL A 309 3.81 22.15 2.38
N GLN A 310 3.52 20.95 1.89
CA GLN A 310 2.30 20.21 2.20
C GLN A 310 2.55 19.07 3.20
N ARG A 311 3.77 18.51 3.23
CA ARG A 311 4.15 17.45 4.17
C ARG A 311 5.64 17.52 4.48
N ILE A 312 5.98 17.27 5.74
CA ILE A 312 7.34 16.89 6.15
C ILE A 312 7.31 15.41 6.49
N GLY A 313 8.06 14.60 5.74
CA GLY A 313 8.23 13.18 6.00
C GLY A 313 9.63 12.90 6.52
N GLU A 314 9.78 11.79 7.24
CA GLU A 314 11.09 11.22 7.54
C GLU A 314 11.50 10.22 6.46
N ARG A 315 12.78 10.21 6.14
CA ARG A 315 13.39 9.19 5.29
C ARG A 315 13.63 7.95 6.15
N GLU A 316 12.87 6.89 5.91
CA GLU A 316 13.22 5.57 6.45
C GLU A 316 14.64 5.20 5.99
N ALA A 317 15.46 4.76 6.94
CA ALA A 317 16.76 4.20 6.63
C ALA A 317 16.54 2.94 5.80
N ALA A 318 17.01 2.98 4.56
CA ALA A 318 17.13 1.80 3.70
C ALA A 318 18.21 0.85 4.26
#